data_AF-A0A4V1ZVF8-F1
#
_entry.id   AF-A0A4V1ZVF8-F1
#
_cell.length_a   1.000
_cell.length_b   1.000
_cell.length_c   1.000
_cell.angle_alpha   90.00
_cell.angle_beta   90.00
_cell.angle_gamma   90.00
#
_symmetry.space_group_name_H-M   'P 1'
#
loop_
_entity.id
_entity.type
_entity.pdbx_description
1 polymer ?
#
loop_
_entity_poly.entity_id
_entity_poly.type
_entity_poly.pdbx_seq_one_letter_code
_entity_poly.pdbx_strand_id
1 'polypeptide(L)'
;MTPFLSDDFLLQSPTARHLYHEHAAGQPIIDYHCHLPPDQIAQNRQFENITQIWLYGDHYKWRAMRANGVNERFITGDASDWEKFEKWAETVPYTVRNPLYHWTHLELRRYFGITELLNKDSARRIYEQCNALLQTPEYAVQGLLRKMNVATVCTTDDPADSLEFHQAIAAQDLATRILPTFRPDKAMTPEAPDYPAYVQRLGAAASVEIGSYADLLAALRQRHDFFASLGGRLSDHGLEQIYAADYTEAEVAAIFDKARLDQPLTTAEIEQFKSAMLVELAIMDWEKGWTQQFHLGALRNNNARALRQLGPDTGWDSIGDFSQAQALSRFLDRLDNQDKLTKTILYNLNPADN
;
A
#
# COMPACT_ATOMS: atom_id res chain seq x y z
N MET A 1 -4.46 0.32 39.50
CA MET A 1 -3.75 0.17 38.20
C MET A 1 -4.76 0.39 37.10
N THR A 2 -4.43 1.20 36.10
CA THR A 2 -5.27 1.32 34.89
C THR A 2 -5.17 0.01 34.10
N PRO A 3 -6.28 -0.61 33.68
CA PRO A 3 -6.23 -1.82 32.87
C PRO A 3 -5.55 -1.54 31.52
N PHE A 4 -4.86 -2.54 30.99
CA PHE A 4 -4.31 -2.48 29.62
C PHE A 4 -5.45 -2.25 28.62
N LEU A 5 -5.24 -1.34 27.66
CA LEU A 5 -6.25 -0.88 26.70
C LEU A 5 -7.57 -0.40 27.34
N SER A 6 -7.50 0.42 28.39
CA SER A 6 -8.68 1.19 28.86
C SER A 6 -9.24 2.10 27.77
N ASP A 7 -10.41 2.70 27.99
CA ASP A 7 -10.94 3.76 27.11
C ASP A 7 -9.97 4.95 26.97
N ASP A 8 -9.17 5.22 28.01
CA ASP A 8 -8.14 6.27 28.00
C ASP A 8 -6.76 5.76 27.52
N PHE A 9 -6.70 4.70 26.72
CA PHE A 9 -5.43 4.16 26.23
C PHE A 9 -4.63 5.23 25.46
N LEU A 10 -3.37 5.44 25.88
CA LEU A 10 -2.47 6.52 25.42
C LEU A 10 -2.90 7.95 25.80
N LEU A 11 -4.04 8.15 26.46
CA LEU A 11 -4.56 9.47 26.86
C LEU A 11 -4.10 9.85 28.28
N GLN A 12 -2.93 10.48 28.35
CA GLN A 12 -2.23 10.74 29.62
C GLN A 12 -2.70 12.00 30.38
N SER A 13 -3.61 12.80 29.82
CA SER A 13 -4.09 14.04 30.45
C SER A 13 -5.61 14.25 30.28
N PRO A 14 -6.27 15.04 31.15
CA PRO A 14 -7.67 15.42 30.97
C PRO A 14 -7.94 16.09 29.62
N THR A 15 -7.00 16.92 29.15
CA THR A 15 -7.09 17.55 27.83
C THR A 15 -7.06 16.52 26.70
N ALA A 16 -6.17 15.52 26.76
CA ALA A 16 -6.12 14.45 25.76
C ALA A 16 -7.43 13.64 25.70
N ARG A 17 -8.01 13.36 26.87
CA ARG A 17 -9.31 12.66 26.98
C ARG A 17 -10.44 13.48 26.38
N HIS A 18 -10.52 14.76 26.73
CA HIS A 18 -11.51 15.67 26.17
C HIS A 18 -11.41 15.76 24.65
N LEU A 19 -10.21 16.01 24.11
CA LEU A 19 -10.00 16.12 22.67
C LEU A 19 -10.33 14.81 21.93
N TYR A 20 -9.93 13.66 22.48
CA TYR A 20 -10.21 12.39 21.83
C TYR A 20 -11.69 12.01 21.89
N HIS A 21 -12.27 11.95 23.10
CA HIS A 21 -13.63 11.43 23.29
C HIS A 21 -14.70 12.37 22.73
N GLU A 22 -14.56 13.69 22.91
CA GLU A 22 -15.58 14.66 22.50
C GLU A 22 -15.47 15.09 21.04
N HIS A 23 -14.27 15.00 20.43
CA HIS A 23 -14.04 15.53 19.09
C HIS A 23 -13.52 14.51 18.08
N ALA A 24 -12.56 13.66 18.44
CA ALA A 24 -11.90 12.78 17.47
C ALA A 24 -12.61 11.44 17.27
N ALA A 25 -13.05 10.78 18.35
CA ALA A 25 -13.52 9.39 18.33
C ALA A 25 -14.76 9.16 17.44
N GLY A 26 -15.62 10.17 17.32
CA GLY A 26 -16.82 10.13 16.48
C GLY A 26 -16.60 10.50 15.01
N GLN A 27 -15.41 10.98 14.62
CA GLN A 27 -15.15 11.36 13.23
C GLN A 27 -15.12 10.12 12.31
N PRO A 28 -15.57 10.25 11.06
CA PRO A 28 -15.38 9.20 10.08
C PRO A 28 -13.91 9.04 9.69
N ILE A 29 -13.55 7.83 9.26
CA ILE A 29 -12.22 7.55 8.73
C ILE A 29 -12.17 7.92 7.24
N ILE A 30 -11.18 8.73 6.89
CA ILE A 30 -10.77 8.99 5.50
C ILE A 30 -9.41 8.32 5.35
N ASP A 31 -9.42 7.10 4.81
CA ASP A 31 -8.23 6.31 4.56
C ASP A 31 -7.72 6.58 3.14
N TYR A 32 -7.03 7.71 2.97
CA TYR A 32 -6.68 8.24 1.66
C TYR A 32 -5.53 7.51 0.96
N HIS A 33 -4.95 6.47 1.58
CA HIS A 33 -3.96 5.60 0.95
C HIS A 33 -3.91 4.25 1.67
N CYS A 34 -4.30 3.18 0.97
CA CYS A 34 -4.21 1.81 1.47
C CYS A 34 -3.95 0.79 0.35
N HIS A 35 -3.76 -0.47 0.75
CA HIS A 35 -3.59 -1.62 -0.15
C HIS A 35 -4.72 -2.65 -0.01
N LEU A 36 -5.91 -2.21 0.41
CA LEU A 36 -7.06 -3.12 0.49
C LEU A 36 -7.40 -3.68 -0.91
N PRO A 37 -7.63 -4.99 -1.03
CA PRO A 37 -7.95 -5.63 -2.31
C PRO A 37 -9.36 -5.23 -2.80
N PRO A 38 -9.49 -4.50 -3.94
CA PRO A 38 -10.77 -3.99 -4.42
C PRO A 38 -11.80 -5.10 -4.73
N ASP A 39 -11.33 -6.25 -5.21
CA ASP A 39 -12.17 -7.42 -5.54
C ASP A 39 -12.90 -7.95 -4.31
N GLN A 40 -12.23 -8.02 -3.16
CA GLN A 40 -12.82 -8.50 -1.92
C GLN A 40 -13.86 -7.52 -1.37
N ILE A 41 -13.67 -6.22 -1.60
CA ILE A 41 -14.66 -5.18 -1.26
C ILE A 41 -15.87 -5.30 -2.19
N ALA A 42 -15.65 -5.42 -3.50
CA ALA A 42 -16.71 -5.53 -4.51
C ALA A 42 -17.58 -6.77 -4.30
N GLN A 43 -16.97 -7.90 -3.95
CA GLN A 43 -17.66 -9.16 -3.68
C GLN A 43 -18.26 -9.24 -2.27
N ASN A 44 -18.03 -8.22 -1.44
CA ASN A 44 -18.35 -8.23 -0.01
C ASN A 44 -17.90 -9.53 0.66
N ARG A 45 -16.63 -9.89 0.49
CA ARG A 45 -16.09 -11.20 0.89
C ARG A 45 -16.41 -11.51 2.35
N GLN A 46 -16.90 -12.72 2.58
CA GLN A 46 -16.98 -13.32 3.92
C GLN A 46 -15.69 -14.14 4.15
N PHE A 47 -14.98 -13.88 5.24
CA PHE A 47 -13.82 -14.69 5.61
C PHE A 47 -14.26 -15.93 6.39
N GLU A 48 -13.64 -17.08 6.09
CA GLU A 48 -14.00 -18.34 6.76
C GLU A 48 -13.56 -18.36 8.23
N ASN A 49 -12.44 -17.70 8.53
CA ASN A 49 -11.86 -17.64 9.86
C ASN A 49 -10.94 -16.43 10.04
N ILE A 50 -10.57 -16.16 11.28
CA ILE A 50 -9.73 -15.01 11.63
C ILE A 50 -8.34 -15.07 10.98
N THR A 51 -7.76 -16.25 10.76
CA THR A 51 -6.44 -16.37 10.13
C THR A 51 -6.40 -15.71 8.76
N GLN A 52 -7.43 -15.91 7.95
CA GLN A 52 -7.48 -15.35 6.59
C GLN A 52 -7.48 -13.82 6.59
N ILE A 53 -8.23 -13.18 7.50
CA ILE A 53 -8.30 -11.72 7.59
C ILE A 53 -7.12 -11.11 8.38
N TRP A 54 -6.46 -11.88 9.24
CA TRP A 54 -5.40 -11.36 10.11
C TRP A 54 -3.98 -11.69 9.72
N LEU A 55 -3.73 -12.88 9.17
CA LEU A 55 -2.39 -13.41 8.96
C LEU A 55 -2.01 -13.52 7.48
N TYR A 56 -2.88 -13.16 6.54
CA TYR A 56 -2.53 -13.14 5.11
C TYR A 56 -1.94 -11.78 4.65
N GLY A 57 -1.77 -10.83 5.58
CA GLY A 57 -1.09 -9.53 5.41
C GLY A 57 -1.01 -8.78 6.76
N ASP A 58 -0.42 -7.58 6.87
CA ASP A 58 0.54 -6.90 5.99
C ASP A 58 1.98 -7.21 6.47
N HIS A 59 2.37 -8.49 6.45
CA HIS A 59 3.72 -9.01 6.73
C HIS A 59 4.41 -8.66 8.08
N TYR A 60 3.93 -7.73 8.91
CA TYR A 60 4.50 -7.43 10.24
C TYR A 60 4.44 -8.65 11.16
N LYS A 61 3.30 -9.35 11.17
CA LYS A 61 3.10 -10.57 11.96
C LYS A 61 4.08 -11.66 11.49
N TRP A 62 4.28 -11.80 10.18
CA TRP A 62 5.27 -12.74 9.62
C TRP A 62 6.68 -12.43 10.07
N ARG A 63 7.09 -11.16 10.01
CA ARG A 63 8.41 -10.71 10.48
C ARG A 63 8.61 -11.00 11.96
N ALA A 64 7.60 -10.75 12.80
CA ALA A 64 7.67 -11.05 14.23
C ALA A 64 7.74 -12.56 14.49
N MET A 65 6.95 -13.37 13.79
CA MET A 65 6.99 -14.84 13.90
C MET A 65 8.35 -15.41 13.48
N ARG A 66 8.94 -14.93 12.38
CA ARG A 66 10.31 -15.29 11.96
C ARG A 66 11.36 -14.89 13.00
N ALA A 67 11.27 -13.67 13.53
CA ALA A 67 12.15 -13.20 14.60
C ALA A 67 12.02 -14.04 15.89
N ASN A 68 10.83 -14.60 16.13
CA ASN A 68 10.54 -15.52 17.22
C ASN A 68 10.87 -17.00 16.89
N GLY A 69 11.56 -17.27 15.78
CA GLY A 69 12.01 -18.61 15.39
C GLY A 69 10.90 -19.55 14.89
N VAL A 70 9.72 -19.03 14.55
CA VAL A 70 8.65 -19.84 13.97
C VAL A 70 9.04 -20.31 12.57
N ASN A 71 8.85 -21.60 12.29
CA ASN A 71 9.12 -22.17 10.97
C ASN A 71 8.20 -21.58 9.91
N GLU A 72 8.74 -21.27 8.72
CA GLU A 72 8.01 -20.64 7.60
C GLU A 72 6.75 -21.41 7.18
N ARG A 73 6.71 -22.74 7.41
CA ARG A 73 5.52 -23.58 7.23
C ARG A 73 4.28 -23.03 7.93
N PHE A 74 4.45 -22.45 9.12
CA PHE A 74 3.36 -21.87 9.94
C PHE A 74 3.15 -20.37 9.69
N ILE A 75 3.80 -19.79 8.69
CA ILE A 75 3.69 -18.38 8.34
C ILE A 75 3.05 -18.27 6.96
N THR A 76 3.81 -18.61 5.90
CA THR A 76 3.37 -18.54 4.50
C THR A 76 3.19 -19.92 3.86
N GLY A 77 3.59 -21.00 4.54
CA GLY A 77 3.50 -22.35 4.02
C GLY A 77 2.14 -23.03 4.16
N ASP A 78 2.17 -24.36 4.12
CA ASP A 78 1.01 -25.24 3.96
C ASP A 78 0.31 -25.65 5.27
N ALA A 79 0.71 -25.10 6.42
CA ALA A 79 0.00 -25.34 7.68
C ALA A 79 -1.46 -24.84 7.60
N SER A 80 -2.34 -25.49 8.35
CA SER A 80 -3.74 -25.08 8.44
C SER A 80 -3.88 -23.69 9.06
N ASP A 81 -5.02 -23.04 8.79
CA ASP A 81 -5.32 -21.72 9.34
C ASP A 81 -5.28 -21.69 10.87
N TRP A 82 -5.76 -22.76 11.51
CA TRP A 82 -5.66 -22.93 12.96
C TRP A 82 -4.21 -23.01 13.44
N GLU A 83 -3.37 -23.84 12.82
CA GLU A 83 -1.95 -23.98 13.23
C GLU A 83 -1.19 -22.66 13.07
N LYS A 84 -1.47 -21.89 12.01
CA LYS A 84 -0.91 -20.55 11.80
C LYS A 84 -1.36 -19.58 12.90
N PHE A 85 -2.64 -19.56 13.24
CA PHE A 85 -3.18 -18.73 14.33
C PHE A 85 -2.60 -19.10 15.69
N GLU A 86 -2.52 -20.40 15.99
CA GLU A 86 -1.95 -20.90 17.25
C GLU A 86 -0.49 -20.42 17.40
N LYS A 87 0.31 -20.49 16.32
CA LYS A 87 1.69 -19.99 16.33
C LYS A 87 1.80 -18.48 16.45
N TRP A 88 0.86 -17.74 15.88
CA TRP A 88 0.75 -16.31 16.14
C TRP A 88 0.43 -16.04 17.61
N ALA A 89 -0.56 -16.73 18.19
CA ALA A 89 -0.94 -16.57 19.58
C ALA A 89 0.18 -16.95 20.57
N GLU A 90 0.99 -17.98 20.25
CA GLU A 90 2.22 -18.30 20.99
C GLU A 90 3.28 -17.19 20.89
N THR A 91 3.28 -16.41 19.79
CA THR A 91 4.23 -15.32 19.55
C THR A 91 3.81 -14.01 20.22
N VAL A 92 2.51 -13.69 20.32
CA VAL A 92 2.02 -12.41 20.85
C VAL A 92 2.63 -12.02 22.21
N PRO A 93 2.76 -12.90 23.22
CA PRO A 93 3.39 -12.56 24.50
C PRO A 93 4.83 -12.04 24.38
N TYR A 94 5.55 -12.39 23.31
CA TYR A 94 6.92 -11.94 23.04
C TYR A 94 6.97 -10.61 22.26
N THR A 95 5.81 -10.04 21.91
CA THR A 95 5.71 -8.76 21.19
C THR A 95 5.46 -7.57 22.12
N VAL A 96 5.54 -7.73 23.46
CA VAL A 96 5.37 -6.61 24.39
C VAL A 96 6.37 -5.49 24.06
N ARG A 97 5.87 -4.25 23.99
CA ARG A 97 6.56 -3.03 23.48
C ARG A 97 6.70 -2.92 21.97
N ASN A 98 6.39 -3.96 21.20
CA ASN A 98 6.16 -3.84 19.77
C ASN A 98 4.72 -3.37 19.51
N PRO A 99 4.45 -2.50 18.53
CA PRO A 99 3.09 -2.07 18.20
C PRO A 99 2.14 -3.22 17.87
N LEU A 100 2.65 -4.39 17.41
CA LEU A 100 1.85 -5.60 17.22
C LEU A 100 1.07 -6.02 18.46
N TYR A 101 1.59 -5.79 19.66
CA TYR A 101 0.87 -6.08 20.90
C TYR A 101 -0.32 -5.14 21.09
N HIS A 102 -0.20 -3.86 20.70
CA HIS A 102 -1.33 -2.94 20.74
C HIS A 102 -2.36 -3.28 19.66
N TRP A 103 -1.93 -3.48 18.41
CA TRP A 103 -2.80 -3.75 17.28
C TRP A 103 -3.64 -5.01 17.49
N THR A 104 -3.01 -6.12 17.88
CA THR A 104 -3.68 -7.40 18.20
C THR A 104 -4.88 -7.19 19.10
N HIS A 105 -4.69 -6.48 20.22
CA HIS A 105 -5.74 -6.36 21.22
C HIS A 105 -6.73 -5.22 20.92
N LEU A 106 -6.32 -4.18 20.19
CA LEU A 106 -7.24 -3.16 19.67
C LEU A 106 -8.20 -3.74 18.63
N GLU A 107 -7.70 -4.58 17.72
CA GLU A 107 -8.47 -5.26 16.70
C GLU A 107 -9.47 -6.24 17.32
N LEU A 108 -9.01 -7.10 18.25
CA LEU A 108 -9.87 -7.99 19.04
C LEU A 108 -10.97 -7.23 19.77
N ARG A 109 -10.64 -6.09 20.38
CA ARG A 109 -11.59 -5.28 21.14
C ARG A 109 -12.63 -4.60 20.25
N ARG A 110 -12.21 -3.89 19.20
CA ARG A 110 -13.10 -3.03 18.39
C ARG A 110 -13.96 -3.83 17.42
N TYR A 111 -13.39 -4.87 16.79
CA TYR A 111 -14.14 -5.70 15.86
C TYR A 111 -14.92 -6.79 16.60
N PHE A 112 -14.29 -7.50 17.53
CA PHE A 112 -14.85 -8.73 18.09
C PHE A 112 -15.37 -8.60 19.53
N GLY A 113 -15.19 -7.45 20.18
CA GLY A 113 -15.59 -7.23 21.57
C GLY A 113 -14.77 -8.04 22.59
N ILE A 114 -13.60 -8.54 22.19
CA ILE A 114 -12.75 -9.40 23.02
C ILE A 114 -11.72 -8.54 23.75
N THR A 115 -11.73 -8.62 25.09
CA THR A 115 -10.75 -7.94 25.96
C THR A 115 -9.75 -8.91 26.60
N GLU A 116 -9.90 -10.21 26.37
CA GLU A 116 -8.94 -11.24 26.81
C GLU A 116 -7.61 -11.06 26.05
N LEU A 117 -6.49 -11.23 26.76
CA LEU A 117 -5.16 -11.17 26.13
C LEU A 117 -4.93 -12.41 25.27
N LEU A 118 -4.41 -12.22 24.05
CA LEU A 118 -4.08 -13.33 23.17
C LEU A 118 -2.75 -13.97 23.60
N ASN A 119 -2.82 -15.26 23.90
CA ASN A 119 -1.68 -16.12 24.20
C ASN A 119 -2.06 -17.58 23.83
N LYS A 120 -1.15 -18.53 24.07
CA LYS A 120 -1.39 -19.96 23.80
C LYS A 120 -2.67 -20.51 24.45
N ASP A 121 -2.91 -20.16 25.72
CA ASP A 121 -4.00 -20.72 26.52
C ASP A 121 -5.37 -20.10 26.20
N SER A 122 -5.38 -18.88 25.63
CA SER A 122 -6.58 -18.19 25.15
C SER A 122 -6.86 -18.38 23.66
N ALA A 123 -5.86 -18.82 22.89
CA ALA A 123 -5.90 -18.91 21.43
C ALA A 123 -7.17 -19.60 20.92
N ARG A 124 -7.50 -20.78 21.45
CA ARG A 124 -8.64 -21.57 20.95
C ARG A 124 -9.97 -20.87 21.15
N ARG A 125 -10.20 -20.30 22.33
CA ARG A 125 -11.44 -19.59 22.66
C ARG A 125 -11.61 -18.34 21.80
N ILE A 126 -10.54 -17.55 21.66
CA ILE A 126 -10.55 -16.33 20.84
C ILE A 126 -10.80 -16.68 19.36
N TYR A 127 -10.13 -17.71 18.83
CA TYR A 127 -10.31 -18.17 17.46
C TYR A 127 -11.76 -18.56 17.18
N GLU A 128 -12.36 -19.39 18.04
CA GLU A 128 -13.75 -19.84 17.88
C GLU A 128 -14.75 -18.67 17.99
N GLN A 129 -14.54 -17.75 18.94
CA GLN A 129 -15.39 -16.57 19.10
C GLN A 129 -15.32 -15.64 17.88
N CYS A 130 -14.11 -15.33 17.39
CA CYS A 130 -13.93 -14.50 16.20
C CYS A 130 -14.56 -15.16 14.97
N ASN A 131 -14.36 -16.47 14.79
CA ASN A 131 -14.90 -17.19 13.64
C ASN A 131 -16.43 -17.22 13.64
N ALA A 132 -17.06 -17.41 14.80
CA ALA A 132 -18.52 -17.35 14.91
C ALA A 132 -19.08 -16.00 14.45
N LEU A 133 -18.41 -14.89 14.82
CA LEU A 133 -18.75 -13.56 14.35
C LEU A 133 -18.48 -13.38 12.85
N LEU A 134 -17.34 -13.88 12.35
CA LEU A 134 -17.00 -13.88 10.92
C LEU A 134 -17.94 -14.75 10.06
N GLN A 135 -18.90 -15.47 10.63
CA GLN A 135 -19.96 -16.13 9.85
C GLN A 135 -21.24 -15.31 9.75
N THR A 136 -21.30 -14.11 10.35
CA THR A 136 -22.45 -13.22 10.24
C THR A 136 -22.24 -12.16 9.14
N PRO A 137 -23.30 -11.72 8.45
CA PRO A 137 -23.18 -10.74 7.36
C PRO A 137 -22.54 -9.41 7.77
N GLU A 138 -22.66 -9.02 9.04
CA GLU A 138 -22.09 -7.79 9.59
C GLU A 138 -20.56 -7.79 9.63
N TYR A 139 -19.94 -8.97 9.53
CA TYR A 139 -18.48 -9.17 9.54
C TYR A 139 -17.90 -9.51 8.16
N ALA A 140 -18.70 -9.42 7.09
CA ALA A 140 -18.19 -9.33 5.73
C ALA A 140 -17.42 -8.02 5.52
N VAL A 141 -16.58 -7.93 4.49
CA VAL A 141 -15.70 -6.77 4.22
C VAL A 141 -16.42 -5.42 4.33
N GLN A 142 -17.58 -5.26 3.67
CA GLN A 142 -18.32 -3.99 3.70
C GLN A 142 -18.95 -3.72 5.08
N GLY A 143 -19.32 -4.77 5.81
CA GLY A 143 -19.80 -4.67 7.19
C GLY A 143 -18.71 -4.18 8.15
N LEU A 144 -17.48 -4.66 7.97
CA LEU A 144 -16.32 -4.23 8.74
C LEU A 144 -15.98 -2.75 8.48
N LEU A 145 -16.00 -2.31 7.21
CA LEU A 145 -15.82 -0.89 6.87
C LEU A 145 -16.88 0.00 7.55
N ARG A 146 -18.15 -0.44 7.51
CA ARG A 146 -19.26 0.27 8.17
C ARG A 146 -19.08 0.32 9.69
N LYS A 147 -18.69 -0.79 10.32
CA LYS A 147 -18.47 -0.89 11.77
C LYS A 147 -17.44 0.14 12.26
N MET A 148 -16.47 0.47 11.41
CA MET A 148 -15.39 1.39 11.73
C MET A 148 -15.62 2.82 11.26
N ASN A 149 -16.83 3.15 10.79
CA ASN A 149 -17.20 4.47 10.30
C ASN A 149 -16.28 4.96 9.17
N VAL A 150 -15.90 4.06 8.25
CA VAL A 150 -15.05 4.42 7.10
C VAL A 150 -15.89 5.12 6.05
N ALA A 151 -15.59 6.39 5.79
CA ALA A 151 -16.29 7.19 4.77
C ALA A 151 -15.60 7.10 3.41
N THR A 152 -14.27 6.97 3.36
CA THR A 152 -13.52 6.91 2.10
C THR A 152 -12.29 6.04 2.27
N VAL A 153 -12.04 5.22 1.26
CA VAL A 153 -10.85 4.40 1.07
C VAL A 153 -10.29 4.75 -0.30
N CYS A 154 -9.00 5.06 -0.36
CA CYS A 154 -8.27 5.12 -1.62
C CYS A 154 -7.36 3.90 -1.72
N THR A 155 -7.65 3.00 -2.66
CA THR A 155 -6.79 1.85 -2.97
C THR A 155 -5.58 2.31 -3.77
N THR A 156 -4.60 1.42 -3.95
CA THR A 156 -3.39 1.70 -4.72
C THR A 156 -3.33 0.77 -5.91
N ASP A 157 -3.44 1.32 -7.11
CA ASP A 157 -3.74 0.56 -8.33
C ASP A 157 -2.75 0.90 -9.46
N ASP A 158 -2.39 -0.09 -10.27
CA ASP A 158 -1.46 0.06 -11.38
C ASP A 158 -2.17 0.71 -12.59
N PRO A 159 -1.52 1.62 -13.35
CA PRO A 159 -2.10 2.19 -14.57
C PRO A 159 -2.63 1.14 -15.57
N ALA A 160 -2.04 -0.05 -15.59
CA ALA A 160 -2.43 -1.16 -16.45
C ALA A 160 -3.62 -1.99 -15.92
N ASP A 161 -4.13 -1.70 -14.71
CA ASP A 161 -5.28 -2.42 -14.14
C ASP A 161 -6.60 -1.98 -14.78
N SER A 162 -7.57 -2.89 -14.86
CA SER A 162 -8.88 -2.64 -15.48
C SER A 162 -9.77 -1.70 -14.64
N LEU A 163 -9.54 -1.66 -13.33
CA LEU A 163 -10.40 -1.02 -12.32
C LEU A 163 -11.87 -1.47 -12.36
N GLU A 164 -12.13 -2.69 -12.84
CA GLU A 164 -13.49 -3.24 -12.96
C GLU A 164 -14.20 -3.34 -11.60
N PHE A 165 -13.45 -3.60 -10.53
CA PHE A 165 -13.99 -3.68 -9.18
C PHE A 165 -14.40 -2.31 -8.66
N HIS A 166 -13.68 -1.23 -8.97
CA HIS A 166 -14.10 0.14 -8.64
C HIS A 166 -15.38 0.50 -9.37
N GLN A 167 -15.49 0.15 -10.66
CA GLN A 167 -16.71 0.35 -11.43
C GLN A 167 -17.89 -0.43 -10.83
N ALA A 168 -17.66 -1.69 -10.44
CA ALA A 168 -18.67 -2.52 -9.79
C ALA A 168 -19.10 -1.94 -8.43
N ILE A 169 -18.17 -1.48 -7.60
CA ILE A 169 -18.45 -0.87 -6.30
C ILE A 169 -19.20 0.44 -6.47
N ALA A 170 -18.83 1.28 -7.45
CA ALA A 170 -19.52 2.54 -7.72
C ALA A 170 -21.00 2.35 -8.15
N ALA A 171 -21.35 1.15 -8.65
CA ALA A 171 -22.72 0.77 -8.96
C ALA A 171 -23.50 0.18 -7.76
N GLN A 172 -22.85 -0.05 -6.63
CA GLN A 172 -23.47 -0.55 -5.39
C GLN A 172 -23.91 0.60 -4.47
N ASP A 173 -24.89 0.35 -3.61
CA ASP A 173 -25.30 1.28 -2.55
C ASP A 173 -24.39 1.15 -1.31
N LEU A 174 -23.09 1.40 -1.51
CA LEU A 174 -22.08 1.36 -0.44
C LEU A 174 -21.84 2.77 0.11
N ALA A 175 -22.03 2.94 1.43
CA ALA A 175 -21.79 4.23 2.09
C ALA A 175 -20.31 4.67 2.05
N THR A 176 -19.39 3.71 2.07
CA THR A 176 -17.95 3.96 1.96
C THR A 176 -17.57 4.17 0.49
N ARG A 177 -16.97 5.31 0.17
CA ARG A 177 -16.42 5.55 -1.18
C ARG A 177 -15.11 4.82 -1.36
N ILE A 178 -14.98 4.04 -2.43
CA ILE A 178 -13.75 3.33 -2.79
C ILE A 178 -13.20 3.96 -4.07
N LEU A 179 -12.07 4.65 -3.97
CA LEU A 179 -11.48 5.44 -5.06
C LEU A 179 -10.10 4.88 -5.44
N PRO A 180 -9.71 4.88 -6.72
CA PRO A 180 -8.40 4.41 -7.12
C PRO A 180 -7.32 5.49 -6.93
N THR A 181 -6.10 5.08 -6.53
CA THR A 181 -4.87 5.90 -6.52
C THR A 181 -3.94 5.39 -7.61
N PHE A 182 -3.45 6.29 -8.46
CA PHE A 182 -2.62 5.94 -9.61
C PHE A 182 -1.18 5.68 -9.19
N ARG A 183 -0.70 4.44 -9.28
CA ARG A 183 0.68 4.07 -8.90
C ARG A 183 1.50 3.52 -10.08
N PRO A 184 2.24 4.37 -10.80
CA PRO A 184 2.94 4.01 -12.04
C PRO A 184 4.35 3.43 -11.84
N ASP A 185 4.66 2.83 -10.68
CA ASP A 185 6.00 2.33 -10.34
C ASP A 185 6.59 1.42 -11.45
N LYS A 186 5.78 0.51 -12.01
CA LYS A 186 6.23 -0.41 -13.07
C LYS A 186 6.50 0.29 -14.40
N ALA A 187 5.73 1.33 -14.73
CA ALA A 187 5.99 2.17 -15.89
C ALA A 187 7.31 2.95 -15.78
N MET A 188 7.80 3.13 -14.56
CA MET A 188 9.06 3.82 -14.26
C MET A 188 10.26 2.88 -14.07
N THR A 189 10.10 1.57 -14.19
CA THR A 189 11.20 0.61 -13.92
C THR A 189 11.66 -0.06 -15.21
N PRO A 190 12.32 0.68 -16.14
CA PRO A 190 12.70 0.17 -17.46
C PRO A 190 13.72 -0.97 -17.40
N GLU A 191 14.41 -1.13 -16.27
CA GLU A 191 15.37 -2.20 -16.01
C GLU A 191 14.73 -3.51 -15.53
N ALA A 192 13.42 -3.51 -15.24
CA ALA A 192 12.74 -4.72 -14.80
C ALA A 192 12.71 -5.77 -15.92
N PRO A 193 13.04 -7.05 -15.65
CA PRO A 193 13.03 -8.08 -16.68
C PRO A 193 11.67 -8.29 -17.37
N ASP A 194 10.57 -7.92 -16.71
CA ASP A 194 9.21 -8.00 -17.24
C ASP A 194 8.69 -6.68 -17.84
N TYR A 195 9.55 -5.66 -17.97
CA TYR A 195 9.16 -4.35 -18.49
C TYR A 195 8.52 -4.39 -19.89
N PRO A 196 9.03 -5.15 -20.89
CA PRO A 196 8.36 -5.28 -22.18
C PRO A 196 6.95 -5.86 -22.08
N ALA A 197 6.74 -6.85 -21.20
CA ALA A 197 5.43 -7.44 -20.97
C ALA A 197 4.49 -6.45 -20.25
N TYR A 198 5.02 -5.64 -19.33
CA TYR A 198 4.29 -4.56 -18.71
C TYR A 198 3.81 -3.51 -19.74
N VAL A 199 4.68 -3.07 -20.64
CA VAL A 199 4.33 -2.10 -21.70
C VAL A 199 3.21 -2.65 -22.58
N GLN A 200 3.23 -3.94 -22.94
CA GLN A 200 2.14 -4.57 -23.68
C GLN A 200 0.81 -4.56 -22.92
N ARG A 201 0.84 -4.87 -21.61
CA ARG A 201 -0.36 -4.83 -20.75
C ARG A 201 -0.92 -3.41 -20.63
N LEU A 202 -0.07 -2.42 -20.43
CA LEU A 202 -0.46 -1.02 -20.37
C LEU A 202 -1.09 -0.57 -21.70
N GLY A 203 -0.47 -0.92 -22.83
CA GLY A 203 -1.01 -0.66 -24.16
C GLY A 203 -2.39 -1.29 -24.37
N ALA A 204 -2.58 -2.55 -23.95
CA ALA A 204 -3.88 -3.20 -23.99
C ALA A 204 -4.93 -2.49 -23.12
N ALA A 205 -4.57 -2.09 -21.90
CA ALA A 205 -5.46 -1.35 -20.99
C ALA A 205 -5.83 0.04 -21.52
N ALA A 206 -4.93 0.68 -22.27
CA ALA A 206 -5.18 1.97 -22.94
C ALA A 206 -5.83 1.80 -24.33
N SER A 207 -5.85 0.60 -24.91
CA SER A 207 -6.17 0.38 -26.33
C SER A 207 -5.26 1.19 -27.27
N VAL A 208 -3.96 1.24 -26.94
CA VAL A 208 -2.89 1.93 -27.69
C VAL A 208 -1.76 0.93 -27.97
N GLU A 209 -1.27 0.89 -29.21
CA GLU A 209 -0.04 0.18 -29.52
C GLU A 209 1.15 1.06 -29.09
N ILE A 210 1.94 0.59 -28.12
CA ILE A 210 3.08 1.35 -27.59
C ILE A 210 4.35 1.00 -28.36
N GLY A 211 4.62 1.74 -29.44
CA GLY A 211 5.81 1.58 -30.27
C GLY A 211 6.93 2.58 -29.98
N SER A 212 6.61 3.68 -29.30
CA SER A 212 7.53 4.79 -29.01
C SER A 212 7.30 5.38 -27.62
N TYR A 213 8.23 6.22 -27.16
CA TYR A 213 8.09 6.93 -25.88
C TYR A 213 6.88 7.86 -25.87
N ALA A 214 6.56 8.49 -27.01
CA ALA A 214 5.36 9.30 -27.14
C ALA A 214 4.07 8.46 -26.95
N ASP A 215 4.04 7.24 -27.49
CA ASP A 215 2.91 6.33 -27.31
C ASP A 215 2.78 5.87 -25.85
N LEU A 216 3.91 5.70 -25.13
CA LEU A 216 3.90 5.39 -23.70
C LEU A 216 3.24 6.52 -22.89
N LEU A 217 3.66 7.77 -23.14
CA LEU A 217 3.07 8.94 -22.47
C LEU A 217 1.59 9.11 -22.81
N ALA A 218 1.20 8.88 -24.08
CA ALA A 218 -0.18 8.93 -24.51
C ALA A 218 -1.03 7.86 -23.80
N ALA A 219 -0.53 6.62 -23.70
CA ALA A 219 -1.19 5.54 -22.98
C ALA A 219 -1.35 5.87 -21.49
N LEU A 220 -0.28 6.33 -20.82
CA LEU A 220 -0.34 6.73 -19.41
C LEU A 220 -1.32 7.86 -19.15
N ARG A 221 -1.33 8.89 -20.01
CA ARG A 221 -2.27 10.01 -19.92
C ARG A 221 -3.72 9.54 -20.08
N GLN A 222 -3.99 8.62 -21.01
CA GLN A 222 -5.32 8.04 -21.16
C GLN A 222 -5.73 7.20 -19.94
N ARG A 223 -4.81 6.45 -19.33
CA ARG A 223 -5.08 5.72 -18.08
C ARG A 223 -5.30 6.68 -16.91
N HIS A 224 -4.53 7.76 -16.82
CA HIS A 224 -4.71 8.83 -15.82
C HIS A 224 -6.11 9.46 -15.94
N ASP A 225 -6.55 9.78 -17.17
CA ASP A 225 -7.91 10.25 -17.45
C ASP A 225 -8.98 9.24 -17.03
N PHE A 226 -8.74 7.95 -17.25
CA PHE A 226 -9.65 6.87 -16.83
C PHE A 226 -9.76 6.79 -15.30
N PHE A 227 -8.64 6.83 -14.58
CA PHE A 227 -8.65 6.89 -13.11
C PHE A 227 -9.42 8.12 -12.61
N ALA A 228 -9.22 9.29 -13.24
CA ALA A 228 -9.95 10.51 -12.92
C ALA A 228 -11.47 10.36 -13.13
N SER A 229 -11.87 9.66 -14.20
CA SER A 229 -13.29 9.38 -14.49
C SER A 229 -13.97 8.51 -13.42
N LEU A 230 -13.19 7.70 -12.70
CA LEU A 230 -13.64 6.88 -11.57
C LEU A 230 -13.49 7.59 -10.21
N GLY A 231 -13.15 8.88 -10.23
CA GLY A 231 -13.01 9.70 -9.02
C GLY A 231 -11.63 9.66 -8.37
N GLY A 232 -10.62 9.07 -9.02
CA GLY A 232 -9.21 9.15 -8.62
C GLY A 232 -8.74 10.60 -8.55
N ARG A 233 -7.95 10.91 -7.52
CA ARG A 233 -7.44 12.27 -7.21
C ARG A 233 -6.03 12.29 -6.65
N LEU A 234 -5.40 11.11 -6.60
CA LEU A 234 -4.14 10.87 -5.94
C LEU A 234 -3.27 10.03 -6.88
N SER A 235 -1.98 10.36 -6.91
CA SER A 235 -0.93 9.47 -7.38
C SER A 235 -0.07 9.02 -6.21
N ASP A 236 0.59 7.89 -6.39
CA ASP A 236 1.55 7.34 -5.43
C ASP A 236 2.79 6.81 -6.17
N HIS A 237 3.96 7.01 -5.58
CA HIS A 237 5.24 6.59 -6.13
C HIS A 237 6.08 5.94 -5.03
N GLY A 238 6.37 4.64 -5.16
CA GLY A 238 7.23 3.91 -4.24
C GLY A 238 8.67 3.86 -4.75
N LEU A 239 9.56 4.67 -4.17
CA LEU A 239 10.92 4.86 -4.68
C LEU A 239 11.97 4.66 -3.58
N GLU A 240 13.19 4.29 -3.98
CA GLU A 240 14.34 4.33 -3.07
C GLU A 240 14.69 5.80 -2.74
N GLN A 241 14.70 6.64 -3.77
CA GLN A 241 14.93 8.07 -3.73
C GLN A 241 14.26 8.76 -4.92
N ILE A 242 14.12 10.08 -4.87
CA ILE A 242 13.71 10.86 -6.05
C ILE A 242 14.82 10.85 -7.10
N TYR A 243 14.43 10.75 -8.38
CA TYR A 243 15.33 10.85 -9.53
C TYR A 243 15.21 12.24 -10.17
N ALA A 244 16.33 12.92 -10.37
CA ALA A 244 16.38 14.30 -10.88
C ALA A 244 17.58 14.55 -11.80
N ALA A 245 17.93 13.56 -12.63
CA ALA A 245 18.94 13.68 -13.66
C ALA A 245 18.49 14.66 -14.77
N ASP A 246 19.47 15.24 -15.46
CA ASP A 246 19.24 15.99 -16.69
C ASP A 246 19.09 15.04 -17.87
N TYR A 247 18.16 15.36 -18.76
CA TYR A 247 17.82 14.56 -19.92
C TYR A 247 17.28 15.44 -21.05
N THR A 248 17.32 14.92 -22.27
CA THR A 248 16.58 15.41 -23.42
C THR A 248 15.53 14.40 -23.84
N GLU A 249 14.45 14.85 -24.50
CA GLU A 249 13.41 13.96 -25.03
C GLU A 249 13.98 12.87 -25.96
N ALA A 250 14.99 13.21 -26.77
CA ALA A 250 15.63 12.28 -27.70
C ALA A 250 16.40 11.17 -26.97
N GLU A 251 17.09 11.49 -25.86
CA GLU A 251 17.77 10.50 -25.03
C GLU A 251 16.77 9.55 -24.38
N VAL A 252 15.70 10.08 -23.78
CA VAL A 252 14.67 9.28 -23.11
C VAL A 252 13.94 8.37 -24.11
N ALA A 253 13.66 8.87 -25.32
CA ALA A 253 13.07 8.06 -26.39
C ALA A 253 13.99 6.89 -26.79
N ALA A 254 15.29 7.13 -26.95
CA ALA A 254 16.25 6.08 -27.26
C ALA A 254 16.39 5.05 -26.12
N ILE A 255 16.32 5.50 -24.86
CA ILE A 255 16.33 4.62 -23.69
C ILE A 255 15.07 3.75 -23.65
N PHE A 256 13.91 4.32 -23.91
CA PHE A 256 12.66 3.58 -24.01
C PHE A 256 12.71 2.51 -25.11
N ASP A 257 13.24 2.84 -26.28
CA ASP A 257 13.40 1.89 -27.39
C ASP A 257 14.29 0.70 -27.02
N LYS A 258 15.36 0.94 -26.25
CA LYS A 258 16.17 -0.15 -25.69
C LYS A 258 15.35 -1.00 -24.71
N ALA A 259 14.70 -0.35 -23.74
CA ALA A 259 13.95 -1.01 -22.67
C ALA A 259 12.83 -1.91 -23.21
N ARG A 260 12.00 -1.41 -24.14
CA ARG A 260 10.89 -2.18 -24.71
C ARG A 260 11.35 -3.37 -25.58
N LEU A 261 12.60 -3.34 -26.04
CA LEU A 261 13.24 -4.40 -26.82
C LEU A 261 14.12 -5.32 -25.96
N ASP A 262 14.02 -5.23 -24.63
CA ASP A 262 14.79 -6.03 -23.67
C ASP A 262 16.32 -5.88 -23.87
N GLN A 263 16.75 -4.68 -24.26
CA GLN A 263 18.18 -4.36 -24.38
C GLN A 263 18.72 -3.83 -23.05
N PRO A 264 19.98 -4.14 -22.71
CA PRO A 264 20.57 -3.69 -21.46
C PRO A 264 20.67 -2.16 -21.39
N LEU A 265 20.33 -1.62 -20.23
CA LEU A 265 20.47 -0.20 -19.91
C LEU A 265 21.62 0.02 -18.93
N THR A 266 22.30 1.15 -19.07
CA THR A 266 23.25 1.64 -18.08
C THR A 266 22.52 2.31 -16.91
N THR A 267 23.18 2.43 -15.76
CA THR A 267 22.63 3.15 -14.60
C THR A 267 22.24 4.58 -14.94
N ALA A 268 23.04 5.29 -15.74
CA ALA A 268 22.74 6.66 -16.15
C ALA A 268 21.47 6.74 -17.00
N GLU A 269 21.28 5.80 -17.94
CA GLU A 269 20.07 5.72 -18.76
C GLU A 269 18.82 5.45 -17.91
N ILE A 270 18.92 4.56 -16.92
CA ILE A 270 17.82 4.27 -15.98
C ILE A 270 17.45 5.53 -15.19
N GLU A 271 18.44 6.24 -14.64
CA GLU A 271 18.23 7.49 -13.88
C GLU A 271 17.59 8.59 -14.75
N GLN A 272 18.04 8.75 -15.99
CA GLN A 272 17.46 9.70 -16.95
C GLN A 272 15.99 9.37 -17.26
N PHE A 273 15.69 8.11 -17.58
CA PHE A 273 14.33 7.67 -17.87
C PHE A 273 13.40 7.88 -16.65
N LYS A 274 13.83 7.46 -15.46
CA LYS A 274 13.07 7.65 -14.21
C LYS A 274 12.82 9.13 -13.91
N SER A 275 13.82 9.98 -14.13
CA SER A 275 13.70 11.44 -13.93
C SER A 275 12.72 12.08 -14.91
N ALA A 276 12.69 11.61 -16.16
CA ALA A 276 11.74 12.08 -17.17
C ALA A 276 10.31 11.66 -16.83
N MET A 277 10.11 10.39 -16.53
CA MET A 277 8.80 9.85 -16.15
C MET A 277 8.23 10.56 -14.92
N LEU A 278 9.03 10.82 -13.88
CA LEU A 278 8.58 11.55 -12.69
C LEU A 278 8.02 12.94 -13.02
N VAL A 279 8.70 13.67 -13.90
CA VAL A 279 8.26 15.01 -14.32
C VAL A 279 6.97 14.92 -15.12
N GLU A 280 6.89 14.02 -16.10
CA GLU A 280 5.69 13.83 -16.92
C GLU A 280 4.46 13.44 -16.08
N LEU A 281 4.64 12.52 -15.13
CA LEU A 281 3.57 12.08 -14.22
C LEU A 281 3.10 13.21 -13.29
N ALA A 282 4.02 13.98 -12.73
CA ALA A 282 3.68 15.15 -11.91
C ALA A 282 2.95 16.23 -12.72
N ILE A 283 3.29 16.41 -14.00
CA ILE A 283 2.57 17.32 -14.91
C ILE A 283 1.14 16.81 -15.15
N MET A 284 0.94 15.51 -15.36
CA MET A 284 -0.41 14.93 -15.48
C MET A 284 -1.25 15.17 -14.22
N ASP A 285 -0.64 15.03 -13.04
CA ASP A 285 -1.31 15.32 -11.78
C ASP A 285 -1.69 16.80 -11.63
N TRP A 286 -0.79 17.71 -12.02
CA TRP A 286 -1.05 19.15 -12.02
C TRP A 286 -2.22 19.53 -12.93
N GLU A 287 -2.28 18.99 -14.16
CA GLU A 287 -3.36 19.26 -15.12
C GLU A 287 -4.74 18.84 -14.58
N LYS A 288 -4.79 17.85 -13.67
CA LYS A 288 -6.02 17.38 -13.02
C LYS A 288 -6.24 17.96 -11.62
N GLY A 289 -5.30 18.72 -11.08
CA GLY A 289 -5.34 19.22 -9.70
C GLY A 289 -5.24 18.12 -8.63
N TRP A 290 -4.61 17.00 -8.98
CA TRP A 290 -4.39 15.84 -8.10
C TRP A 290 -3.34 16.12 -7.03
N THR A 291 -3.31 15.29 -5.99
CA THR A 291 -2.23 15.33 -4.99
C THR A 291 -1.26 14.19 -5.29
N GLN A 292 0.03 14.49 -5.31
CA GLN A 292 1.08 13.50 -5.55
C GLN A 292 1.72 13.03 -4.25
N GLN A 293 1.99 11.73 -4.14
CA GLN A 293 2.58 11.10 -2.96
C GLN A 293 3.89 10.42 -3.32
N PHE A 294 4.93 10.68 -2.54
CA PHE A 294 6.24 10.04 -2.73
C PHE A 294 6.62 9.28 -1.47
N HIS A 295 6.60 7.93 -1.55
CA HIS A 295 7.07 7.02 -0.51
C HIS A 295 8.52 6.65 -0.76
N LEU A 296 9.43 7.26 0.01
CA LEU A 296 10.87 7.20 -0.19
C LEU A 296 11.56 6.31 0.86
N GLY A 297 12.71 5.74 0.48
CA GLY A 297 13.66 5.15 1.44
C GLY A 297 13.51 3.65 1.70
N ALA A 298 12.68 2.92 0.93
CA ALA A 298 12.54 1.48 1.08
C ALA A 298 13.73 0.73 0.44
N LEU A 299 14.47 -0.05 1.22
CA LEU A 299 15.45 -1.02 0.72
C LEU A 299 14.76 -2.38 0.59
N ARG A 300 14.54 -2.82 -0.65
CA ARG A 300 13.64 -3.94 -0.96
C ARG A 300 14.38 -5.24 -1.25
N ASN A 301 13.69 -6.36 -1.04
CA ASN A 301 14.11 -7.69 -1.49
C ASN A 301 15.48 -8.15 -0.93
N ASN A 302 15.82 -7.74 0.29
CA ASN A 302 17.13 -7.96 0.92
C ASN A 302 17.52 -9.45 1.06
N ASN A 303 16.53 -10.35 1.10
CA ASN A 303 16.77 -11.78 1.23
C ASN A 303 16.55 -12.50 -0.11
N ALA A 304 17.63 -12.67 -0.88
CA ALA A 304 17.58 -13.30 -2.20
C ALA A 304 17.02 -14.73 -2.20
N ARG A 305 17.24 -15.51 -1.12
CA ARG A 305 16.66 -16.86 -1.01
C ARG A 305 15.15 -16.80 -0.83
N ALA A 306 14.67 -15.90 0.04
CA ALA A 306 13.25 -15.72 0.26
C ALA A 306 12.56 -15.13 -0.98
N LEU A 307 13.18 -14.17 -1.66
CA LEU A 307 12.66 -13.62 -2.93
C LEU A 307 12.38 -14.73 -3.95
N ARG A 308 13.32 -15.67 -4.13
CA ARG A 308 13.13 -16.81 -5.05
C ARG A 308 12.03 -17.78 -4.62
N GLN A 309 11.72 -17.86 -3.32
CA GLN A 309 10.77 -18.85 -2.76
C GLN A 309 9.37 -18.28 -2.58
N LEU A 310 9.27 -17.00 -2.20
CA LEU A 310 8.04 -16.35 -1.73
C LEU A 310 7.66 -15.14 -2.58
N GLY A 311 8.56 -14.61 -3.40
CA GLY A 311 8.34 -13.38 -4.14
C GLY A 311 8.55 -12.10 -3.31
N PRO A 312 8.31 -10.92 -3.92
CA PRO A 312 8.39 -9.62 -3.25
C PRO A 312 7.28 -9.45 -2.20
N ASP A 313 7.35 -8.36 -1.41
CA ASP A 313 6.34 -7.98 -0.42
C ASP A 313 6.03 -9.04 0.66
N THR A 314 6.99 -9.93 0.91
CA THR A 314 6.86 -11.02 1.89
C THR A 314 7.58 -10.76 3.21
N GLY A 315 7.81 -9.49 3.56
CA GLY A 315 8.34 -9.07 4.87
C GLY A 315 9.87 -9.11 5.01
N TRP A 316 10.60 -9.00 3.90
CA TRP A 316 12.07 -8.95 3.85
C TRP A 316 12.64 -7.57 3.48
N ASP A 317 11.77 -6.56 3.40
CA ASP A 317 12.13 -5.17 3.12
C ASP A 317 12.48 -4.42 4.42
N SER A 318 13.29 -3.38 4.31
CA SER A 318 13.75 -2.58 5.44
C SER A 318 13.95 -1.10 5.08
N ILE A 319 14.34 -0.34 6.10
CA ILE A 319 14.74 1.06 5.97
C ILE A 319 16.09 1.13 5.23
N GLY A 320 16.16 1.93 4.17
CA GLY A 320 17.40 2.32 3.49
C GLY A 320 17.92 3.69 3.95
N ASP A 321 19.12 4.05 3.51
CA ASP A 321 19.84 5.28 3.87
C ASP A 321 20.25 6.10 2.62
N PHE A 322 19.36 6.13 1.63
CA PHE A 322 19.57 6.88 0.39
C PHE A 322 19.53 8.40 0.62
N SER A 323 20.38 9.14 -0.10
CA SER A 323 20.42 10.61 0.00
C SER A 323 19.22 11.25 -0.70
N GLN A 324 18.35 11.94 0.06
CA GLN A 324 17.11 12.49 -0.49
C GLN A 324 17.20 13.97 -0.90
N ALA A 325 17.88 14.79 -0.10
CA ALA A 325 17.69 16.25 -0.10
C ALA A 325 17.96 16.92 -1.45
N GLN A 326 19.08 16.60 -2.11
CA GLN A 326 19.47 17.27 -3.35
C GLN A 326 18.56 16.91 -4.52
N ALA A 327 18.26 15.62 -4.71
CA ALA A 327 17.42 15.17 -5.81
C ALA A 327 15.97 15.64 -5.64
N LEU A 328 15.45 15.55 -4.41
CA LEU A 328 14.12 16.07 -4.07
C LEU A 328 14.03 17.58 -4.33
N SER A 329 15.01 18.36 -3.87
CA SER A 329 15.03 19.82 -4.10
C SER A 329 15.02 20.16 -5.59
N ARG A 330 15.85 19.49 -6.40
CA ARG A 330 15.90 19.71 -7.86
C ARG A 330 14.60 19.33 -8.56
N PHE A 331 14.00 18.20 -8.18
CA PHE A 331 12.75 17.74 -8.75
C PHE A 331 11.59 18.70 -8.46
N LEU A 332 11.43 19.10 -7.20
CA LEU A 332 10.39 20.04 -6.80
C LEU A 332 10.58 21.41 -7.48
N ASP A 333 11.82 21.93 -7.50
CA ASP A 333 12.16 23.19 -8.17
C ASP A 333 11.92 23.13 -9.68
N ARG A 334 12.18 22.01 -10.36
CA ARG A 334 11.90 21.83 -11.79
C ARG A 334 10.41 21.98 -12.13
N LEU A 335 9.52 21.54 -11.23
CA LEU A 335 8.07 21.68 -11.38
C LEU A 335 7.60 23.09 -10.97
N ASP A 336 8.10 23.61 -9.84
CA ASP A 336 7.68 24.89 -9.28
C ASP A 336 8.13 26.08 -10.15
N ASN A 337 9.33 26.02 -10.75
CA ASN A 337 9.81 27.03 -11.70
C ASN A 337 8.98 27.12 -12.99
N GLN A 338 8.06 26.18 -13.22
CA GLN A 338 7.09 26.20 -14.32
C GLN A 338 5.65 26.43 -13.85
N ASP A 339 5.43 26.69 -12.55
CA ASP A 339 4.11 26.77 -11.91
C ASP A 339 3.28 25.47 -12.09
N LYS A 340 3.98 24.33 -12.11
CA LYS A 340 3.41 22.98 -12.31
C LYS A 340 3.54 22.08 -11.08
N LEU A 341 4.02 22.60 -9.95
CA LEU A 341 4.05 21.83 -8.70
C LEU A 341 2.62 21.73 -8.14
N THR A 342 2.17 20.51 -7.85
CA THR A 342 0.87 20.29 -7.20
C THR A 342 1.02 20.02 -5.70
N LYS A 343 -0.12 19.89 -4.99
CA LYS A 343 -0.14 19.43 -3.59
C LYS A 343 0.66 18.14 -3.48
N THR A 344 1.65 18.13 -2.61
CA THR A 344 2.63 17.05 -2.51
C THR A 344 2.69 16.55 -1.08
N ILE A 345 2.66 15.23 -0.91
CA ILE A 345 2.92 14.57 0.38
C ILE A 345 4.19 13.75 0.24
N LEU A 346 5.13 13.98 1.15
CA LEU A 346 6.41 13.28 1.21
C LEU A 346 6.41 12.36 2.41
N TYR A 347 6.71 11.08 2.17
CA TYR A 347 6.92 10.08 3.22
C TYR A 347 8.35 9.59 3.11
N ASN A 348 9.08 9.63 4.22
CA ASN A 348 10.39 8.99 4.29
C ASN A 348 10.37 7.86 5.32
N LEU A 349 10.79 6.69 4.85
CA LEU A 349 10.91 5.51 5.69
C LEU A 349 12.05 5.64 6.70
N ASN A 350 13.09 6.41 6.39
CA ASN A 350 14.18 6.68 7.30
C ASN A 350 13.86 7.89 8.20
N PRO A 351 13.72 7.70 9.53
CA PRO A 351 13.35 8.80 10.43
C PRO A 351 14.45 9.86 10.58
N ALA A 352 15.66 9.64 10.08
CA ALA A 352 16.70 10.67 10.04
C ALA A 352 16.38 11.85 9.11
N ASP A 353 15.44 11.66 8.19
CA ASP A 353 15.03 12.64 7.18
C ASP A 353 13.61 13.22 7.42
N ASN A 354 12.97 12.87 8.54
CA ASN A 354 11.58 13.27 8.88
C ASN A 354 11.49 14.59 9.66
#